data_AF-A0A392UHT3-F1
#
_entry.id   AF-A0A392UHT3-F1
#
_cell.length_a   1.000
_cell.length_b   1.000
_cell.length_c   1.000
_cell.angle_alpha   90.00
_cell.angle_beta   90.00
_cell.angle_gamma   90.00
#
_symmetry.space_group_name_H-M   'P 1'
#
loop_
_entity.id
_entity.type
_entity.pdbx_description
1 polymer ?
#
loop_
_entity_poly.entity_id
_entity_poly.type
_entity_poly.pdbx_seq_one_letter_code
_entity_poly.pdbx_strand_id
1 'polypeptide(L)' 'MSSLMAKELEMIEEFRDLSLVCERTTRSVKVGMLKLTNDFLGEVVEKQKTDARLLKYKTLIE' A
#
# COMPACT_ATOMS: atom_id res chain seq x y z
N MET A 1 7.99 -1.77 -18.27
CA MET A 1 7.74 -0.55 -17.45
C MET A 1 8.61 0.65 -17.77
N SER A 2 8.03 1.85 -17.68
CA SER A 2 8.79 3.10 -17.49
C SER A 2 9.32 3.19 -16.05
N SER A 3 10.37 3.98 -15.82
CA SER A 3 10.92 4.22 -14.48
C SER A 3 9.90 4.84 -13.51
N LEU A 4 8.93 5.60 -14.03
CA LEU A 4 7.86 6.21 -13.25
C LEU A 4 6.86 5.17 -12.73
N MET A 5 6.49 4.20 -13.57
CA MET A 5 5.48 3.20 -13.23
C MET A 5 5.99 2.17 -12.20
N ALA A 6 7.28 1.81 -12.29
CA ALA A 6 7.93 0.99 -11.27
C ALA A 6 7.94 1.66 -9.89
N LYS A 7 8.15 2.99 -9.88
CA LYS A 7 8.17 3.80 -8.66
C LYS A 7 6.78 3.98 -8.04
N GLU A 8 5.75 4.07 -8.88
CA GLU A 8 4.36 4.10 -8.44
C GLU A 8 3.95 2.77 -7.77
N LEU A 9 4.35 1.64 -8.35
CA LEU A 9 4.06 0.31 -7.81
C LEU A 9 4.76 0.05 -6.46
N GLU A 10 6.01 0.49 -6.33
CA GLU A 10 6.78 0.44 -5.07
C GLU A 10 6.08 1.23 -3.96
N MET A 11 5.64 2.46 -4.26
CA MET A 11 4.89 3.27 -3.31
C MET A 11 3.55 2.64 -2.92
N ILE A 12 2.83 2.05 -3.87
CA ILE A 12 1.57 1.34 -3.58
C ILE A 12 1.84 0.17 -2.63
N GLU A 13 2.91 -0.60 -2.81
CA GLU A 13 3.27 -1.68 -1.91
C GLU A 13 3.63 -1.20 -0.49
N GLU A 14 4.37 -0.09 -0.36
CA GLU A 14 4.75 0.47 0.94
C GLU A 14 3.58 1.08 1.73
N PHE A 15 2.58 1.63 1.03
CA PHE A 15 1.44 2.33 1.63
C PHE A 15 0.14 1.52 1.59
N ARG A 16 0.18 0.22 1.24
CA ARG A 16 -1.01 -0.63 1.10
C ARG A 16 -1.86 -0.74 2.37
N ASP A 17 -1.24 -0.63 3.54
CA ASP A 17 -1.88 -0.70 4.86
C ASP A 17 -2.11 0.70 5.47
N LEU A 18 -1.84 1.76 4.70
CA LEU A 18 -1.98 3.13 5.13
C LEU A 18 -3.42 3.60 4.96
N SER A 19 -4.06 3.96 6.08
CA SER A 19 -5.34 4.67 6.06
C SER A 19 -5.10 6.15 6.33
N LEU A 20 -5.46 6.99 5.35
CA LEU A 20 -5.47 8.44 5.50
C LEU A 20 -6.86 8.86 6.01
N VAL A 21 -6.87 9.47 7.19
CA VAL A 21 -8.09 10.02 7.79
C VAL A 21 -8.04 11.54 7.68
N CYS A 22 -9.11 12.12 7.14
CA CYS A 22 -9.26 13.56 7.01
C CYS A 22 -10.54 13.99 7.72
N GLU A 23 -10.42 14.81 8.76
CA GLU A 23 -11.54 15.33 9.53
C GLU A 23 -11.61 16.86 9.34
N ARG A 24 -12.75 17.34 8.83
CA ARG A 24 -12.96 18.77 8.59
C ARG A 24 -13.62 19.39 9.82
N THR A 25 -12.97 20.38 10.41
CA THR A 25 -13.54 21.21 11.48
C THR A 25 -13.97 22.56 10.92
N THR A 26 -14.68 23.36 11.72
CA THR A 26 -15.20 24.67 11.30
C THR A 26 -14.11 25.68 10.89
N ARG A 27 -12.86 25.48 11.31
CA ARG A 27 -11.74 26.40 11.01
C ARG A 27 -10.47 25.73 10.48
N SER A 28 -10.41 24.40 10.43
CA SER A 28 -9.22 23.67 10.00
C SER A 28 -9.54 22.29 9.46
N VAL A 29 -8.54 21.67 8.85
CA VAL A 29 -8.57 20.27 8.44
C VAL A 29 -7.56 19.52 9.28
N LYS A 30 -7.99 18.47 9.97
CA LYS A 30 -7.09 17.52 10.63
C LYS A 30 -6.82 16.37 9.66
N VAL A 31 -5.53 16.09 9.44
CA VAL A 31 -5.09 14.94 8.66
C VAL A 31 -4.37 14.00 9.62
N GLY A 32 -4.80 12.75 9.66
CA GLY A 32 -4.21 11.68 10.46
C GLY A 32 -3.80 10.52 9.57
N MET A 33 -2.72 9.85 9.94
CA MET A 33 -2.20 8.68 9.23
C MET A 33 -2.24 7.50 10.19
N LEU A 34 -2.99 6.46 9.82
CA LEU A 34 -3.07 5.22 10.58
C LEU A 34 -2.41 4.11 9.77
N LYS A 35 -1.44 3.44 10.38
CA LYS A 35 -0.82 2.23 9.82
C LYS A 35 -1.28 1.04 10.66
N LEU A 36 -1.85 0.03 10.01
CA LEU A 36 -2.24 -1.21 10.67
C LEU A 36 -1.00 -2.06 10.92
N THR A 37 -0.42 -1.94 12.11
CA THR A 37 0.70 -2.80 12.52
C THR A 37 0.14 -4.03 13.23
N ASN A 38 0.13 -5.16 12.53
CA ASN A 38 -0.15 -6.47 13.10
C ASN A 38 0.89 -7.45 12.53
N ASP A 39 1.50 -8.28 13.36
CA ASP A 39 2.47 -9.29 12.94
C ASP A 39 1.90 -10.20 11.84
N PHE A 40 0.59 -10.47 11.88
CA PHE A 40 -0.14 -11.18 10.83
C PHE A 40 -0.14 -10.45 9.49
N LEU A 41 -0.24 -9.12 9.47
CA LEU A 41 -0.18 -8.34 8.22
C LEU A 41 1.22 -8.37 7.61
N GLY A 42 2.26 -8.36 8.44
CA GLY A 42 3.64 -8.60 7.99
C GLY A 42 3.79 -9.96 7.33
N GLU A 43 3.28 -11.02 7.95
CA GLU A 43 3.28 -12.36 7.35
C GLU A 43 2.49 -12.45 6.04
N VAL A 44 1.35 -11.76 5.95
CA VAL A 44 0.55 -11.71 4.72
C VAL A 44 1.35 -11.06 3.59
N VAL A 45 2.05 -9.95 3.85
CA VAL A 45 2.90 -9.29 2.85
C VAL A 45 4.01 -10.24 2.36
N GLU A 46 4.69 -10.94 3.26
CA GLU A 46 5.75 -11.89 2.87
C GLU A 46 5.20 -13.10 2.08
N LYS A 47 4.05 -13.65 2.49
CA LYS A 47 3.39 -14.74 1.76
C LYS A 47 2.95 -14.28 0.37
N GLN A 48 2.47 -13.05 0.22
CA GLN A 48 2.03 -12.51 -1.07
C GLN A 48 3.18 -12.31 -2.08
N LYS A 49 4.40 -12.01 -1.61
CA LYS A 49 5.58 -11.90 -2.48
C LYS A 49 5.92 -13.21 -3.22
N THR A 50 5.55 -14.35 -2.63
CA THR A 50 5.81 -15.68 -3.19
C THR A 50 4.57 -16.33 -3.81
N ASP A 51 3.41 -15.69 -3.70
CA ASP A 51 2.16 -16.20 -4.26
C ASP A 51 2.17 -16.13 -5.79
N ALA A 52 2.12 -17.30 -6.44
CA ALA A 52 2.21 -17.42 -7.89
C ALA A 52 1.04 -16.76 -8.65
N ARG A 53 -0.15 -16.61 -8.03
CA ARG A 53 -1.27 -15.90 -8.66
C ARG A 53 -1.05 -14.40 -8.59
N LEU A 54 -0.60 -13.88 -7.44
CA LEU A 54 -0.30 -12.46 -7.28
C LEU A 54 0.89 -12.03 -8.13
N LEU A 55 1.93 -12.86 -8.23
CA LEU A 55 3.05 -12.63 -9.14
C LEU A 55 2.59 -12.56 -10.60
N LYS A 56 1.68 -13.45 -11.04
CA LYS A 56 1.08 -13.37 -12.38
C LYS A 56 0.32 -12.08 -12.60
N TYR A 57 -0.47 -11.62 -11.63
CA TYR A 57 -1.16 -10.35 -11.75
C TYR A 57 -0.19 -9.17 -11.75
N LYS A 58 0.88 -9.21 -10.94
CA LYS A 58 1.94 -8.20 -10.95
C LYS A 58 2.57 -8.09 -12.34
N THR A 59 2.91 -9.22 -12.97
CA THR A 59 3.47 -9.23 -14.34
C THR A 59 2.53 -8.70 -15.43
N LEU A 60 1.22 -8.61 -15.18
CA LEU A 60 0.27 -7.99 -16.12
C LEU A 60 0.22 -6.46 -16.01
N ILE A 61 0.79 -5.91 -14.94
CA ILE A 61 0.82 -4.48 -14.62
C ILE A 61 2.23 -3.90 -14.92
N GLU A 62 3.23 -4.75 -15.14
CA GLU A 62 4.63 -4.43 -15.50
C GLU A 62 4.88 -4.32 -17.03
#